data_AF-S7PPC7-F1
#
_entry.id   AF-S7PPC7-F1
#
_cell.length_a   1.000
_cell.length_b   1.000
_cell.length_c   1.000
_cell.angle_alpha   90.00
_cell.angle_beta   90.00
_cell.angle_gamma   90.00
#
_symmetry.space_group_name_H-M   'P 1'
#
loop_
_entity.id
_entity.type
_entity.pdbx_description
1 polymer ?
#
loop_
_entity_poly.entity_id
_entity_poly.type
_entity_poly.pdbx_seq_one_letter_code
_entity_poly.pdbx_strand_id
1 'polypeptide(L)' 'MCAIRRYNDGAGRCAQAKQWGWTGGRWPKRSPEFLLHVLKNAESNAERKGSDVDYLVIEHIQVNKAAKMRAERTELTAG' A
#
# COMPACT_ATOMS: atom_id res chain seq x y z
N MET A 1 -2.03 -3.63 -9.97
CA MET A 1 -1.27 -2.47 -10.47
C MET A 1 -1.70 -1.26 -9.68
N CYS A 2 -0.80 -0.33 -9.36
CA CYS A 2 -1.19 0.92 -8.69
C CYS A 2 -0.86 2.12 -9.57
N ALA A 3 -1.86 2.96 -9.84
CA ALA A 3 -1.68 4.24 -10.51
C ALA A 3 -1.12 5.27 -9.49
N ILE A 4 0.10 5.75 -9.73
CA ILE A 4 0.76 6.68 -8.81
C ILE A 4 0.39 8.11 -9.21
N ARG A 5 -0.50 8.75 -8.44
CA ARG A 5 -1.00 10.10 -8.73
C ARG A 5 -0.29 11.21 -7.95
N ARG A 6 -0.07 11.05 -6.64
CA ARG A 6 0.54 12.10 -5.79
C ARG A 6 2.06 12.20 -5.86
N TYR A 7 2.77 11.08 -5.87
CA TYR A 7 4.25 11.04 -5.87
C TYR A 7 4.76 10.51 -7.21
N ASN A 8 4.57 11.29 -8.28
CA ASN A 8 4.76 10.82 -9.66
C ASN A 8 6.16 11.09 -10.24
N ASP A 9 7.05 11.77 -9.51
CA ASP A 9 8.39 12.09 -9.98
C ASP A 9 9.19 10.81 -10.26
N GLY A 10 9.45 10.55 -11.55
CA GLY A 10 10.18 9.37 -12.01
C GLY A 10 9.37 8.08 -12.11
N ALA A 11 8.03 8.10 -12.09
CA ALA A 11 7.24 6.90 -12.38
C ALA A 11 7.24 6.59 -13.88
N GLY A 12 7.60 5.34 -14.23
CA GLY A 12 7.57 4.87 -15.62
C GLY A 12 6.14 4.85 -16.18
N ARG A 13 6.02 5.10 -17.49
CA ARG A 13 4.75 5.01 -18.20
C ARG A 13 4.39 3.54 -18.42
N CYS A 14 3.15 3.16 -18.13
CA CYS A 14 2.67 1.78 -18.33
C CYS A 14 1.31 1.79 -19.03
N ALA A 15 1.12 0.94 -20.04
CA ALA A 15 -0.13 0.86 -20.81
C ALA A 15 -1.35 0.51 -19.95
N GLN A 16 -1.14 -0.33 -18.93
CA GLN A 16 -2.18 -0.73 -17.99
C GLN A 16 -2.68 0.45 -17.12
N ALA A 17 -1.91 1.55 -16.98
CA ALA A 17 -2.32 2.71 -16.19
C ALA A 17 -3.53 3.44 -16.81
N LYS A 18 -3.75 3.23 -18.12
CA LYS A 18 -4.88 3.79 -18.88
C LYS A 18 -6.23 3.40 -18.30
N GLN A 19 -6.36 2.21 -17.68
CA GLN A 19 -7.59 1.78 -17.02
C GLN A 19 -8.04 2.75 -15.91
N TRP A 20 -7.08 3.40 -15.24
CA TRP A 20 -7.33 4.38 -14.19
C TRP A 20 -7.23 5.83 -14.68
N GLY A 21 -7.26 6.06 -16.00
CA GLY A 21 -7.14 7.37 -16.63
C GLY A 21 -5.80 8.06 -16.39
N TRP A 22 -4.74 7.30 -16.11
CA TRP A 22 -3.42 7.84 -15.77
C TRP A 22 -2.32 7.24 -16.64
N THR A 23 -1.19 7.94 -16.80
CA THR A 23 -0.11 7.49 -17.68
C THR A 23 0.98 6.71 -16.93
N GLY A 24 1.19 7.01 -15.65
CA GLY A 24 2.23 6.40 -14.81
C GLY A 24 1.74 5.25 -13.93
N GLY A 25 2.54 4.22 -13.74
CA GLY A 25 2.16 3.13 -12.84
C GLY A 25 3.34 2.29 -12.40
N ARG A 26 3.24 1.67 -11.22
CA ARG A 26 4.22 0.69 -10.75
C ARG A 26 3.53 -0.48 -10.06
N TRP A 27 4.28 -1.55 -9.90
CA TRP A 27 3.90 -2.74 -9.14
C TRP A 27 4.74 -2.83 -7.85
N PRO A 28 4.35 -2.12 -6.78
CA PRO A 28 4.95 -2.36 -5.48
C PRO A 28 4.57 -3.77 -5.01
N LYS A 29 5.52 -4.61 -4.65
CA LYS A 29 5.23 -5.96 -4.13
C LYS A 29 4.82 -5.93 -2.64
N ARG A 30 5.62 -5.24 -1.82
CA ARG A 30 5.46 -5.23 -0.35
C ARG A 30 4.26 -4.42 0.16
N SER A 31 3.88 -3.34 -0.53
CA SER A 31 2.75 -2.50 -0.12
C SER A 31 1.38 -3.18 -0.21
N PRO A 32 1.00 -3.85 -1.32
CA PRO A 32 -0.28 -4.57 -1.38
C PRO A 32 -0.32 -5.77 -0.43
N GLU A 33 0.80 -6.46 -0.21
CA GLU A 33 0.88 -7.53 0.80
C GLU A 33 0.50 -7.02 2.20
N PHE A 34 1.03 -5.86 2.60
CA PHE A 34 0.68 -5.23 3.89
C PHE A 34 -0.80 -4.82 3.94
N LEU A 35 -1.32 -4.25 2.85
CA LEU A 35 -2.73 -3.86 2.79
C LEU A 35 -3.67 -5.08 2.91
N LEU A 36 -3.35 -6.18 2.25
CA LEU A 36 -4.10 -7.43 2.36
C LEU A 36 -4.10 -7.97 3.79
N HIS A 37 -2.97 -7.84 4.50
CA HIS A 37 -2.89 -8.25 5.89
C HIS A 37 -3.80 -7.40 6.79
N VAL A 38 -3.85 -6.08 6.58
CA VAL A 38 -4.76 -5.18 7.32
C VAL A 38 -6.22 -5.51 7.02
N LEU A 39 -6.57 -5.81 5.76
CA LEU A 39 -7.94 -6.15 5.38
C LEU A 39 -8.40 -7.47 6.02
N LYS A 40 -7.56 -8.50 6.04
CA LYS A 40 -7.86 -9.77 6.73
C LYS A 40 -8.08 -9.57 8.22
N ASN A 41 -7.28 -8.70 8.85
CA ASN A 41 -7.49 -8.35 10.24
C ASN A 41 -8.82 -7.62 10.45
N ALA A 42 -9.18 -6.69 9.56
CA ALA A 42 -10.47 -6.00 9.60
C ALA A 42 -11.67 -6.97 9.45
N GLU A 43 -11.55 -7.95 8.56
CA GLU A 43 -12.52 -9.04 8.39
C GLU A 43 -12.68 -9.85 9.68
N SER A 44 -11.59 -10.36 10.26
CA SER A 44 -11.65 -11.09 11.54
C SER A 44 -12.20 -10.23 12.70
N ASN A 45 -11.97 -8.92 12.70
CA ASN A 45 -12.56 -8.02 13.68
C ASN A 45 -14.07 -7.84 13.48
N ALA A 46 -14.55 -7.85 12.23
CA ALA A 46 -15.97 -7.77 11.90
C ALA A 46 -16.71 -9.07 12.29
N GLU A 47 -16.13 -10.22 11.99
CA GLU A 47 -16.64 -11.54 12.42
C GLU A 47 -16.73 -11.62 13.94
N ARG A 48 -15.68 -11.21 14.65
CA ARG A 48 -15.68 -11.18 16.13
C ARG A 48 -16.77 -10.27 16.69
N LYS A 49 -17.11 -9.19 15.99
CA LYS A 49 -18.17 -8.26 16.38
C LYS A 49 -19.57 -8.76 15.99
N GLY A 50 -19.66 -9.86 15.23
CA GLY A 50 -20.92 -10.42 14.74
C GLY A 50 -21.56 -9.61 13.62
N SER A 51 -20.76 -8.88 12.83
CA SER A 51 -21.24 -8.14 11.65
C SER A 51 -21.12 -9.03 10.40
N ASP A 52 -22.12 -8.97 9.51
CA ASP A 52 -22.11 -9.76 8.27
C ASP A 52 -21.02 -9.27 7.31
N VAL A 53 -19.99 -10.10 7.12
CA VAL A 53 -18.77 -9.81 6.36
C VAL A 53 -19.06 -9.40 4.92
N ASP A 54 -20.09 -9.98 4.31
CA ASP A 54 -20.44 -9.78 2.89
C ASP A 54 -20.96 -8.36 2.58
N TYR A 55 -21.48 -7.65 3.58
CA TYR A 55 -22.02 -6.29 3.42
C TYR A 55 -21.06 -5.20 3.92
N LEU A 56 -19.84 -5.54 4.35
CA LEU A 56 -18.88 -4.53 4.79
C LEU A 56 -18.37 -3.69 3.62
N VAL A 57 -18.50 -2.37 3.78
CA VAL A 57 -17.93 -1.38 2.87
C VAL A 57 -16.81 -0.64 3.59
N ILE A 58 -15.68 -0.46 2.92
CA ILE A 58 -14.56 0.36 3.42
C ILE A 58 -14.91 1.83 3.16
N GLU A 59 -15.34 2.54 4.20
CA GLU A 59 -15.70 3.97 4.09
C GLU A 59 -14.47 4.89 4.08
N HIS A 60 -13.48 4.61 4.93
CA HIS A 60 -12.35 5.50 5.14
C HIS A 60 -11.02 4.76 5.25
N ILE A 61 -10.04 5.17 4.43
CA ILE A 61 -8.66 4.68 4.46
C ILE A 61 -7.73 5.84 4.75
N GLN A 62 -7.08 5.81 5.90
CA GLN A 62 -6.06 6.78 6.28
C GLN A 62 -4.67 6.14 6.29
N VAL A 63 -3.69 6.81 5.69
CA VAL A 63 -2.30 6.38 5.70
C VAL A 63 -1.44 7.48 6.33
N ASN A 64 -0.82 7.18 7.47
CA ASN A 64 0.07 8.08 8.19
C ASN A 64 1.53 7.65 8.04
N LYS A 65 2.45 8.61 7.99
CA LYS A 65 3.89 8.32 8.01
C LYS A 65 4.29 7.98 9.45
N ALA A 66 4.82 6.77 9.66
CA ALA A 66 5.40 6.39 10.95
C ALA A 66 6.72 7.14 11.19
N ALA A 67 7.13 7.23 12.47
CA ALA A 67 8.42 7.79 12.85
C ALA A 67 9.55 7.03 12.15
N LYS A 68 10.46 7.76 11.48
CA LYS A 68 11.60 7.16 10.79
C LYS A 68 12.63 6.72 11.83
N MET A 69 12.86 5.42 11.95
CA MET A 69 13.98 4.90 12.72
C MET A 69 15.27 5.16 11.93
N ARG A 70 16.23 5.86 12.54
CA ARG A 70 17.53 6.12 11.93
C ARG A 70 18.39 4.86 12.09
N ALA A 71 18.61 4.15 11.00
CA ALA A 71 19.66 3.15 10.95
C ALA A 71 21.00 3.86 10.72
N GLU A 72 21.97 3.60 11.60
CA GLU A 72 23.38 3.92 11.36
C GLU A 72 23.86 3.10 10.16
N ARG A 73 24.45 3.76 9.18
CA ARG A 73 25.21 3.08 8.13
C ARG A 73 26.60 2.84 8.71
N THR A 74 26.82 1.71 9.37
CA THR A 74 28.19 1.26 9.62
C THR A 74 28.82 0.99 8.26
N GLU A 75 29.79 1.83 7.92
CA GLU A 75 30.70 1.59 6.82
C GLU A 75 31.55 0.38 7.22
N LEU A 76 31.09 -0.83 6.90
CA LEU A 76 32.02 -1.93 6.69
C LEU A 76 32.83 -1.54 5.45
N THR A 77 33.90 -0.80 5.69
CA THR A 77 35.06 -0.72 4.81
C THR A 77 35.52 -2.15 4.58
N ALA A 78 35.09 -2.72 3.46
CA ALA A 78 35.71 -3.90 2.90
C ALA A 78 37.12 -3.50 2.44
N GLY A 79 38.10 -3.73 3.34
CA GLY A 79 39.50 -3.92 2.97
C GLY A 79 39.75 -5.37 2.56
#